data_AF-Q6HC93-F1
#
_entry.id   AF-Q6HC93-F1
#
_cell.length_a   1.000
_cell.length_b   1.000
_cell.length_c   1.000
_cell.angle_alpha   90.00
_cell.angle_beta   90.00
_cell.angle_gamma   90.00
#
_symmetry.space_group_name_H-M   'P 1'
#
loop_
_entity.id
_entity.type
_entity.pdbx_description
1 polymer ?
#
loop_
_entity_poly.entity_id
_entity_poly.type
_entity_poly.pdbx_seq_one_letter_code
_entity_poly.pdbx_strand_id
1 'polypeptide(L)'
;MDNRKETTVTVSMVKLNIYALLIIFALAFGIGYLHIFLSGGVQFEFTLPVMFLLIIGMIVFVCIHEAIHLIGFRYIGGVPWSELKWGVNWKLGVAYAHSKQAITVKQMKKVLMLPFLPTGILPIVLGLVMNLEPLSFLGILLTASCIGDIALYQKVSKFPDDALVKDHPSKPQFTVYES
;
A
#
# COMPACT_ATOMS: atom_id res chain seq x y z
N MET A 1 14.21 15.69 28.99
CA MET A 1 13.54 16.07 27.72
C MET A 1 14.53 15.78 26.62
N ASP A 2 14.15 14.91 25.73
CA ASP A 2 15.01 14.34 24.70
C ASP A 2 15.22 15.41 23.60
N ASN A 3 16.43 15.96 23.49
CA ASN A 3 16.79 17.06 22.57
C ASN A 3 16.94 16.61 21.10
N ARG A 4 16.33 15.49 20.73
CA ARG A 4 16.43 14.95 19.37
C ARG A 4 15.72 15.85 18.38
N LYS A 5 16.35 16.06 17.22
CA LYS A 5 15.78 16.87 16.15
C LYS A 5 14.62 16.10 15.54
N GLU A 6 13.44 16.72 15.56
CA GLU A 6 12.22 16.15 14.98
C GLU A 6 12.02 16.64 13.55
N THR A 7 11.95 15.70 12.61
CA THR A 7 11.61 16.00 11.22
C THR A 7 10.29 15.36 10.85
N THR A 8 9.33 16.20 10.47
CA THR A 8 8.02 15.77 9.98
C THR A 8 8.09 15.47 8.48
N VAL A 9 7.65 14.28 8.10
CA VAL A 9 7.59 13.80 6.72
C VAL A 9 6.14 13.69 6.30
N THR A 10 5.70 14.49 5.32
CA THR A 10 4.30 14.48 4.82
C THR A 10 4.24 14.15 3.33
N VAL A 11 3.15 13.57 2.85
CA VAL A 11 2.88 13.37 1.42
C VAL A 11 1.63 14.12 0.96
N SER A 12 1.63 14.56 -0.30
CA SER A 12 0.49 15.26 -0.91
C SER A 12 -0.43 14.26 -1.59
N MET A 13 -1.65 14.10 -1.08
CA MET A 13 -2.63 13.17 -1.64
C MET A 13 -2.95 13.46 -3.12
N VAL A 14 -3.01 14.73 -3.51
CA VAL A 14 -3.25 15.11 -4.92
C VAL A 14 -2.14 14.56 -5.83
N LYS A 15 -0.87 14.71 -5.43
CA LYS A 15 0.25 14.17 -6.21
C LYS A 15 0.21 12.65 -6.27
N LEU A 16 -0.08 11.99 -5.14
CA LEU A 16 -0.20 10.53 -5.08
C LEU A 16 -1.31 10.02 -6.00
N ASN A 17 -2.48 10.67 -6.03
CA ASN A 17 -3.58 10.28 -6.91
C ASN A 17 -3.21 10.43 -8.40
N ILE A 18 -2.49 11.49 -8.76
CA ILE A 18 -1.97 11.66 -10.13
C ILE A 18 -1.01 10.53 -10.48
N TYR A 19 -0.06 10.21 -9.59
CA TYR A 19 0.88 9.11 -9.82
C TYR A 19 0.17 7.75 -9.88
N ALA A 20 -0.81 7.50 -9.01
CA ALA A 20 -1.62 6.29 -9.04
C ALA A 20 -2.33 6.14 -10.39
N LEU A 21 -2.93 7.21 -10.90
CA LEU A 21 -3.60 7.20 -12.21
C LEU A 21 -2.63 6.86 -13.35
N LEU A 22 -1.44 7.46 -13.36
CA LEU A 22 -0.40 7.17 -14.35
C LEU A 22 0.08 5.71 -14.26
N ILE A 23 0.25 5.19 -13.05
CA ILE A 23 0.63 3.79 -12.80
C ILE A 23 -0.47 2.85 -13.30
N ILE A 24 -1.74 3.15 -13.04
CA ILE A 24 -2.88 2.36 -13.53
C ILE A 24 -2.83 2.26 -15.06
N PHE A 25 -2.67 3.38 -15.78
CA PHE A 25 -2.59 3.36 -17.24
C PHE A 25 -1.37 2.59 -17.75
N ALA A 26 -0.20 2.80 -17.16
CA ALA A 26 1.02 2.12 -17.55
C ALA A 26 0.91 0.60 -17.36
N LEU A 27 0.41 0.16 -16.20
CA LEU A 27 0.21 -1.25 -15.91
C LEU A 27 -0.93 -1.86 -16.72
N ALA A 28 -2.05 -1.15 -16.92
CA ALA A 28 -3.15 -1.64 -17.75
C ALA A 28 -2.69 -1.92 -19.19
N PHE A 29 -1.86 -1.04 -19.76
CA PHE A 29 -1.28 -1.27 -21.08
C PHE A 29 -0.32 -2.48 -21.08
N GLY A 30 0.62 -2.52 -20.13
CA GLY A 30 1.61 -3.59 -20.06
C GLY A 30 1.00 -4.97 -19.80
N ILE A 31 0.11 -5.08 -18.82
CA ILE A 31 -0.57 -6.33 -18.46
C ILE A 31 -1.59 -6.71 -19.53
N GLY A 32 -2.29 -5.75 -20.14
CA GLY A 32 -3.15 -6.01 -21.30
C GLY A 32 -2.38 -6.62 -22.47
N TYR A 33 -1.21 -6.07 -22.79
CA TYR A 33 -0.31 -6.66 -23.79
C TYR A 33 0.11 -8.09 -23.44
N LEU A 34 0.41 -8.37 -22.16
CA LEU A 34 0.75 -9.72 -21.71
C LEU A 34 -0.40 -10.70 -21.89
N HIS A 35 -1.66 -10.32 -21.62
CA HIS A 35 -2.82 -11.17 -21.90
C HIS A 35 -2.95 -11.48 -23.41
N ILE A 36 -2.77 -10.49 -24.28
CA ILE A 36 -2.78 -10.71 -25.74
C ILE A 36 -1.68 -11.71 -26.13
N PHE A 37 -0.46 -11.49 -25.62
CA PHE A 37 0.70 -12.29 -25.98
C PHE A 37 0.63 -13.73 -25.48
N LEU A 38 0.15 -13.94 -24.25
CA LEU A 38 0.12 -15.27 -23.62
C LEU A 38 -1.14 -16.07 -23.97
N SER A 39 -2.28 -15.41 -24.15
CA SER A 39 -3.60 -16.04 -24.28
C SER A 39 -4.26 -15.82 -25.64
N GLY A 40 -3.61 -15.11 -26.56
CA GLY A 40 -4.09 -14.88 -27.92
C GLY A 40 -5.17 -13.79 -28.05
N GLY A 41 -5.44 -13.05 -26.98
CA GLY A 41 -6.42 -11.96 -26.98
C GLY A 41 -6.69 -11.41 -25.58
N VAL A 42 -7.56 -10.41 -25.50
CA VAL A 42 -8.07 -9.83 -24.25
C VAL A 42 -9.59 -9.86 -24.34
N GLN A 43 -10.24 -10.53 -23.40
CA GLN A 43 -11.70 -10.54 -23.30
C GLN A 43 -12.14 -9.82 -22.02
N PHE A 44 -12.27 -8.50 -22.12
CA PHE A 44 -12.84 -7.72 -21.02
C PHE A 44 -14.36 -7.86 -20.99
N GLU A 45 -14.86 -8.73 -20.13
CA GLU A 45 -16.29 -8.83 -19.82
C GLU A 45 -16.61 -8.14 -18.49
N PHE A 46 -17.00 -6.86 -18.56
CA PHE A 46 -17.54 -6.14 -17.41
C PHE A 46 -19.06 -6.32 -17.35
N THR A 47 -19.47 -7.46 -16.82
CA THR A 47 -20.87 -7.68 -16.44
C THR A 47 -21.14 -7.07 -15.06
N LEU A 48 -22.41 -6.79 -14.73
CA LEU A 48 -22.78 -6.31 -13.39
C LEU A 48 -22.25 -7.21 -12.26
N PRO A 49 -22.36 -8.56 -12.34
CA PRO A 49 -21.74 -9.44 -11.35
C PRO A 49 -20.22 -9.26 -11.21
N VAL A 50 -19.50 -9.13 -12.33
CA VAL A 50 -18.04 -8.90 -12.31
C VAL A 50 -17.71 -7.57 -11.64
N MET A 51 -18.47 -6.51 -11.92
CA MET A 51 -18.30 -5.22 -11.25
C MET A 51 -18.52 -5.32 -9.73
N PHE A 52 -19.57 -6.03 -9.28
CA PHE A 52 -19.80 -6.26 -7.86
C PHE A 52 -18.65 -7.05 -7.20
N LEU A 53 -18.16 -8.10 -7.86
CA LEU A 53 -17.02 -8.88 -7.38
C LEU A 53 -15.74 -8.05 -7.30
N LEU A 54 -15.51 -7.14 -8.25
CA LEU A 54 -14.37 -6.22 -8.21
C LEU A 54 -14.44 -5.27 -7.02
N ILE A 55 -15.61 -4.69 -6.73
CA ILE A 55 -15.79 -3.80 -5.59
C ILE A 55 -15.59 -4.55 -4.27
N ILE A 56 -16.16 -5.75 -4.13
CA ILE A 56 -15.99 -6.60 -2.96
C ILE A 56 -14.51 -6.99 -2.81
N GLY A 57 -13.87 -7.40 -3.90
CA GLY A 57 -12.45 -7.73 -3.95
C GLY A 57 -11.58 -6.57 -3.50
N MET A 58 -11.82 -5.35 -4.00
CA MET A 58 -11.12 -4.14 -3.56
C MET A 58 -11.24 -3.92 -2.05
N ILE A 59 -12.45 -3.99 -1.50
CA ILE A 59 -12.67 -3.79 -0.05
C ILE A 59 -11.92 -4.86 0.76
N VAL A 60 -12.05 -6.12 0.38
CA VAL A 60 -11.39 -7.25 1.07
C VAL A 60 -9.87 -7.10 1.02
N PHE A 61 -9.29 -6.82 -0.14
CA PHE A 61 -7.84 -6.69 -0.29
C PHE A 61 -7.28 -5.44 0.41
N VAL A 62 -8.03 -4.33 0.46
CA VAL A 62 -7.64 -3.16 1.27
C VAL A 62 -7.63 -3.51 2.76
N CYS A 63 -8.62 -4.24 3.27
CA CYS A 63 -8.59 -4.72 4.65
C CYS A 63 -7.41 -5.66 4.92
N ILE A 64 -7.12 -6.57 4.00
CA ILE A 64 -5.95 -7.46 4.09
C ILE A 64 -4.65 -6.65 4.07
N HIS A 65 -4.55 -5.63 3.22
CA HIS A 65 -3.39 -4.76 3.11
C HIS A 65 -3.06 -4.09 4.46
N GLU A 66 -4.04 -3.44 5.07
CA GLU A 66 -3.86 -2.82 6.39
C GLU A 66 -3.57 -3.86 7.49
N ALA A 67 -4.20 -5.04 7.43
CA ALA A 67 -3.90 -6.12 8.36
C ALA A 67 -2.44 -6.60 8.25
N ILE A 68 -1.88 -6.65 7.04
CA ILE A 68 -0.47 -6.99 6.83
C ILE A 68 0.45 -5.91 7.42
N HIS A 69 0.10 -4.62 7.31
CA HIS A 69 0.84 -3.55 8.02
C HIS A 69 0.84 -3.78 9.54
N LEU A 70 -0.30 -4.11 10.15
CA LEU A 70 -0.38 -4.44 11.59
C LEU A 70 0.50 -5.64 11.97
N ILE A 71 0.49 -6.70 11.15
CA ILE A 71 1.36 -7.87 11.33
C ILE A 71 2.83 -7.43 11.24
N GLY A 72 3.17 -6.57 10.28
CA GLY A 72 4.50 -5.97 10.15
C GLY A 72 4.91 -5.22 11.42
N PHE A 73 4.07 -4.29 11.90
CA PHE A 73 4.35 -3.56 13.15
C PHE A 73 4.53 -4.51 14.34
N ARG A 74 3.72 -5.56 14.43
CA ARG A 74 3.80 -6.55 15.51
C ARG A 74 5.11 -7.33 15.48
N TYR A 75 5.43 -7.97 14.36
CA TYR A 75 6.50 -8.98 14.29
C TYR A 75 7.84 -8.41 13.83
N ILE A 76 7.84 -7.33 13.03
CA ILE A 76 9.05 -6.63 12.59
C ILE A 76 9.37 -5.50 13.57
N GLY A 77 8.35 -4.72 13.96
CA GLY A 77 8.48 -3.59 14.87
C GLY A 77 8.54 -3.97 16.36
N GLY A 78 8.12 -5.18 16.73
CA GLY A 78 8.05 -5.61 18.13
C GLY A 78 6.93 -4.95 18.93
N VAL A 79 6.01 -4.23 18.27
CA VAL A 79 4.97 -3.43 18.92
C VAL A 79 3.90 -4.36 19.51
N PRO A 80 3.44 -4.17 20.76
CA PRO A 80 2.35 -4.97 21.32
C PRO A 80 1.02 -4.65 20.63
N TRP A 81 0.16 -5.67 20.49
CA TRP A 81 -1.16 -5.51 19.85
C TRP A 81 -2.03 -4.40 20.47
N SER A 82 -1.89 -4.14 21.79
CA SER A 82 -2.59 -3.04 22.50
C SER A 82 -2.19 -1.63 22.02
N GLU A 83 -1.02 -1.52 21.38
CA GLU A 83 -0.46 -0.27 20.86
C GLU A 83 -0.68 -0.12 19.35
N LEU A 84 -1.33 -1.09 18.71
CA LEU A 84 -1.73 -1.03 17.31
C LEU A 84 -3.17 -0.54 17.17
N LYS A 85 -3.41 0.26 16.14
CA LYS A 85 -4.73 0.78 15.78
C LYS A 85 -4.98 0.64 14.30
N TRP A 86 -6.23 0.45 13.94
CA TRP A 86 -6.67 0.49 12.54
C TRP A 86 -7.99 1.22 12.43
N GLY A 87 -8.30 1.74 11.25
CA GLY A 87 -9.56 2.41 11.00
C GLY A 87 -9.70 2.89 9.55
N VAL A 88 -10.75 3.68 9.32
CA VAL A 88 -11.02 4.30 8.02
C VAL A 88 -11.19 5.80 8.20
N ASN A 89 -10.47 6.57 7.41
CA ASN A 89 -10.65 8.01 7.31
C ASN A 89 -11.51 8.33 6.08
N TRP A 90 -12.83 8.38 6.29
CA TRP A 90 -13.82 8.63 5.24
C TRP A 90 -13.63 9.97 4.50
N LYS A 91 -13.06 10.98 5.16
CA LYS A 91 -12.79 12.28 4.51
C LYS A 91 -11.66 12.18 3.48
N LEU A 92 -10.68 11.31 3.74
CA LEU A 92 -9.56 11.05 2.83
C LEU A 92 -9.82 9.84 1.92
N GLY A 93 -10.85 9.04 2.20
CA GLY A 93 -11.16 7.82 1.46
C GLY A 93 -10.14 6.70 1.65
N VAL A 94 -9.43 6.67 2.78
CA VAL A 94 -8.34 5.71 3.03
C VAL A 94 -8.58 4.89 4.29
N ALA A 95 -8.27 3.60 4.23
CA ALA A 95 -8.04 2.79 5.41
C ALA A 95 -6.64 3.08 5.97
N TYR A 96 -6.40 2.80 7.25
CA TYR A 96 -5.09 2.96 7.85
C TYR A 96 -4.84 1.95 8.97
N ALA A 97 -3.60 1.48 9.06
CA ALA A 97 -3.01 0.77 10.18
C ALA A 97 -1.87 1.60 10.78
N HIS A 98 -1.84 1.71 12.10
CA HIS A 98 -0.97 2.64 12.80
C HIS A 98 -0.40 2.05 14.10
N SER A 99 0.88 2.30 14.37
CA SER A 99 1.56 2.00 15.64
C SER A 99 1.72 3.25 16.50
N LYS A 100 1.19 3.23 17.73
CA LYS A 100 1.39 4.31 18.71
C LYS A 100 2.85 4.43 19.19
N GLN A 101 3.61 3.34 19.11
CA GLN A 101 5.02 3.31 19.46
C GLN A 101 5.89 3.62 18.24
N ALA A 102 7.02 4.28 18.49
CA ALA A 102 8.04 4.48 17.46
C ALA A 102 8.78 3.17 17.18
N ILE A 103 9.12 2.95 15.90
CA ILE A 103 9.99 1.86 15.45
C ILE A 103 11.19 2.45 14.73
N THR A 104 12.22 1.66 14.44
CA THR A 104 13.37 2.15 13.66
C THR A 104 12.98 2.40 12.20
N VAL A 105 13.68 3.30 11.52
CA VAL A 105 13.55 3.52 10.06
C VAL A 105 13.70 2.21 9.29
N LYS A 106 14.66 1.36 9.68
CA LYS A 106 14.86 0.04 9.08
C LYS A 106 13.64 -0.86 9.19
N GLN A 107 12.97 -0.87 10.35
CA GLN A 107 11.74 -1.64 10.53
C GLN A 107 10.60 -1.02 9.72
N MET A 108 10.44 0.31 9.76
CA MET A 108 9.38 1.01 9.02
C MET A 108 9.45 0.77 7.51
N LYS A 109 10.65 0.83 6.93
CA LYS A 109 10.88 0.50 5.51
C LYS A 109 10.30 -0.88 5.13
N LYS A 110 10.49 -1.88 6.01
CA LYS A 110 9.98 -3.23 5.78
C LYS A 110 8.46 -3.30 5.95
N VAL A 111 7.92 -2.65 6.99
CA VAL A 111 6.47 -2.61 7.24
C VAL A 111 5.75 -2.00 6.04
N LEU A 112 6.20 -0.83 5.56
CA LEU A 112 5.57 -0.14 4.43
C LEU A 112 5.51 -0.97 3.15
N MET A 113 6.57 -1.73 2.85
CA MET A 113 6.62 -2.51 1.62
C MET A 113 5.99 -3.90 1.77
N LEU A 114 5.63 -4.33 2.98
CA LEU A 114 5.18 -5.69 3.25
C LEU A 114 3.90 -6.08 2.49
N PRO A 115 2.86 -5.22 2.40
CA PRO A 115 1.65 -5.59 1.67
C PRO A 115 1.78 -5.55 0.15
N PHE A 116 2.76 -4.81 -0.38
CA PHE A 116 2.88 -4.53 -1.81
C PHE A 116 2.84 -5.79 -2.69
N LEU A 117 3.61 -6.80 -2.30
CA LEU A 117 3.67 -8.06 -3.03
C LEU A 117 2.38 -8.90 -2.89
N PRO A 118 1.90 -9.26 -1.69
CA PRO A 118 0.72 -10.12 -1.54
C PRO A 118 -0.60 -9.47 -1.97
N THR A 119 -0.75 -8.14 -1.85
CA THR A 119 -2.03 -7.48 -2.21
C THR A 119 -1.99 -6.79 -3.56
N GLY A 120 -0.83 -6.34 -4.04
CA GLY A 120 -0.71 -5.66 -5.33
C GLY A 120 -0.30 -6.62 -6.46
N ILE A 121 0.91 -7.16 -6.35
CA ILE A 121 1.52 -7.95 -7.44
C ILE A 121 0.90 -9.34 -7.58
N LEU A 122 0.60 -10.01 -6.47
CA LEU A 122 0.09 -11.39 -6.50
C LEU A 122 -1.24 -11.52 -7.28
N PRO A 123 -2.26 -10.66 -7.11
CA PRO A 123 -3.46 -10.71 -7.95
C PRO A 123 -3.17 -10.53 -9.45
N ILE A 124 -2.20 -9.69 -9.84
CA ILE A 124 -1.80 -9.54 -11.25
C ILE A 124 -1.24 -10.86 -11.79
N VAL A 125 -0.33 -11.49 -11.05
CA VAL A 125 0.29 -12.76 -11.45
C VAL A 125 -0.76 -13.86 -11.57
N LEU A 126 -1.66 -13.98 -10.59
CA LEU A 126 -2.75 -14.97 -10.62
C LEU A 126 -3.71 -14.71 -11.79
N GLY A 127 -4.06 -13.45 -12.04
CA GLY A 127 -4.90 -13.07 -13.18
C GLY A 127 -4.26 -13.45 -14.52
N LEU A 128 -2.96 -13.23 -14.71
CA LEU A 128 -2.25 -13.67 -15.91
C LEU A 128 -2.19 -15.20 -16.04
N VAL A 129 -1.81 -15.91 -14.98
CA VAL A 129 -1.66 -17.38 -14.99
C VAL A 129 -2.99 -18.08 -15.24
N MET A 130 -4.08 -17.56 -14.67
CA MET A 130 -5.42 -18.13 -14.82
C MET A 130 -6.16 -17.60 -16.05
N ASN A 131 -5.55 -16.66 -16.79
CA ASN A 131 -6.21 -15.87 -17.83
C ASN A 131 -7.55 -15.26 -17.38
N LEU A 132 -7.51 -14.55 -16.25
CA LEU A 132 -8.62 -13.82 -15.64
C LEU A 132 -8.31 -12.32 -15.62
N GLU A 133 -8.67 -11.62 -16.69
CA GLU A 133 -8.42 -10.19 -16.88
C GLU A 133 -9.01 -9.30 -15.75
N PRO A 134 -10.22 -9.57 -15.22
CA PRO A 134 -10.73 -8.79 -14.08
C PRO A 134 -9.85 -8.94 -12.83
N LEU A 135 -9.26 -10.10 -12.58
CA LEU A 135 -8.36 -10.31 -11.45
C LEU A 135 -7.03 -9.57 -11.67
N SER A 136 -6.50 -9.58 -12.89
CA SER A 136 -5.35 -8.76 -13.27
C SER A 136 -5.64 -7.27 -13.07
N PHE A 137 -6.82 -6.80 -13.50
CA PHE A 137 -7.24 -5.42 -13.34
C PHE A 137 -7.40 -5.02 -11.87
N LEU A 138 -7.99 -5.89 -11.04
CA LEU A 138 -8.02 -5.71 -9.59
C LEU A 138 -6.61 -5.52 -9.02
N GLY A 139 -5.66 -6.39 -9.42
CA GLY A 139 -4.26 -6.28 -9.01
C GLY A 139 -3.58 -4.99 -9.45
N ILE A 140 -3.90 -4.46 -10.63
CA ILE A 140 -3.41 -3.15 -11.09
C ILE A 140 -3.89 -2.04 -10.16
N LEU A 141 -5.18 -2.01 -9.82
CA LEU A 141 -5.75 -1.01 -8.91
C LEU A 141 -5.10 -1.08 -7.52
N LEU A 142 -4.93 -2.28 -6.98
CA LEU A 142 -4.29 -2.51 -5.67
C LEU A 142 -2.79 -2.20 -5.68
N THR A 143 -2.10 -2.43 -6.79
CA THR A 143 -0.68 -2.06 -6.94
C THR A 143 -0.53 -0.54 -6.97
N ALA A 144 -1.40 0.15 -7.71
CA ALA A 144 -1.39 1.61 -7.77
C ALA A 144 -1.75 2.26 -6.43
N SER A 145 -2.64 1.66 -5.63
CA SER A 145 -2.97 2.18 -4.30
C SER A 145 -1.80 2.13 -3.32
N CYS A 146 -0.81 1.26 -3.55
CA CYS A 146 0.42 1.19 -2.74
C CYS A 146 1.38 2.39 -2.97
N ILE A 147 1.07 3.33 -3.88
CA ILE A 147 1.95 4.48 -4.15
C ILE A 147 2.19 5.35 -2.91
N GLY A 148 1.23 5.39 -1.97
CA GLY A 148 1.38 6.08 -0.69
C GLY A 148 2.51 5.49 0.14
N ASP A 149 2.52 4.17 0.30
CA ASP A 149 3.56 3.44 1.03
C ASP A 149 4.93 3.59 0.37
N ILE A 150 4.99 3.51 -0.96
CA ILE A 150 6.23 3.71 -1.72
C ILE A 150 6.76 5.13 -1.52
N ALA A 151 5.90 6.15 -1.57
CA ALA A 151 6.31 7.53 -1.35
C ALA A 151 6.80 7.76 0.08
N LEU A 152 6.13 7.17 1.08
CA LEU A 152 6.54 7.22 2.48
C LEU A 152 7.87 6.47 2.69
N TYR A 153 8.04 5.29 2.07
CA TYR A 153 9.28 4.51 2.04
C TYR A 153 10.44 5.35 1.50
N GLN A 154 10.25 6.01 0.35
CA GLN A 154 11.28 6.85 -0.27
C GLN A 154 11.67 8.03 0.61
N LYS A 155 10.71 8.62 1.33
CA LYS A 155 10.99 9.75 2.23
C LYS A 155 11.69 9.32 3.51
N VAL A 156 11.26 8.23 4.15
CA VAL A 156 11.89 7.73 5.37
C VAL A 156 13.27 7.14 5.11
N SER A 157 13.55 6.67 3.89
CA SER A 157 14.87 6.17 3.49
C SER A 157 15.97 7.24 3.42
N LYS A 158 15.63 8.51 3.64
CA LYS A 158 16.60 9.62 3.73
C LYS A 158 17.24 9.76 5.11
N PHE A 159 16.76 9.01 6.09
CA PHE A 159 17.21 9.06 7.48
C PHE A 159 18.03 7.80 7.83
N PRO A 160 18.88 7.87 8.88
CA PRO A 160 19.62 6.71 9.37
C PRO A 160 18.72 5.54 9.75
N ASP A 161 19.17 4.31 9.49
CA ASP A 161 18.36 3.10 9.67
C ASP A 161 17.93 2.84 11.13
N ASP A 162 18.71 3.33 12.08
CA ASP A 162 18.51 3.24 13.53
C ASP A 162 17.72 4.41 14.12
N ALA A 163 17.50 5.48 13.34
CA ALA A 163 16.65 6.59 13.75
C ALA A 163 15.22 6.08 14.05
N LEU A 164 14.57 6.70 15.04
CA LEU A 164 13.21 6.34 15.40
C LEU A 164 12.22 7.08 14.51
N VAL A 165 11.19 6.37 14.07
CA VAL A 165 10.07 6.94 13.32
C VAL A 165 8.76 6.57 14.01
N LYS A 166 7.93 7.57 14.20
CA LYS A 166 6.58 7.44 14.74
C LYS A 166 5.59 7.83 13.67
N ASP A 167 4.63 6.95 13.44
CA ASP A 167 3.58 7.17 12.47
C ASP A 167 2.52 8.16 13.01
N HIS A 168 1.81 8.85 12.14
CA HIS A 168 0.75 9.78 12.55
C HIS A 168 -0.60 9.03 12.59
N PRO A 169 -1.42 9.18 13.64
CA PRO A 169 -2.60 8.33 13.86
C PRO A 169 -3.73 8.45 12.83
N SER A 170 -3.68 9.42 11.91
CA SER A 170 -4.79 9.72 10.99
C SER A 170 -4.41 10.46 9.70
N LYS A 171 -3.12 10.71 9.49
CA LYS A 171 -2.61 11.47 8.33
C LYS A 171 -1.46 10.68 7.73
N PRO A 172 -1.24 10.75 6.40
CA PRO A 172 -0.11 10.09 5.75
C PRO A 172 1.17 10.89 6.03
N GLN A 173 1.65 10.77 7.27
CA GLN A 173 2.73 11.57 7.82
C GLN A 173 3.50 10.76 8.87
N PHE A 174 4.81 10.92 8.89
CA PHE A 174 5.66 10.42 9.98
C PHE A 174 6.35 11.56 10.72
N THR A 175 6.72 11.29 11.97
CA THR A 175 7.71 12.07 12.72
C THR A 175 8.96 11.21 12.89
N VAL A 176 10.10 11.69 12.38
CA VAL A 176 11.40 11.04 12.56
C VAL A 176 12.18 11.77 13.64
N TYR A 177 12.76 11.03 14.58
CA TYR A 177 13.62 11.53 15.64
C TYR A 177 15.07 11.24 15.27
N GLU A 178 15.77 12.27 14.80
CA GLU A 178 17.19 12.22 14.45
C GLU A 178 18.03 12.25 15.73
N SER A 179 19.06 11.39 15.77
CA SER A 179 20.12 11.38 16.79
C SER A 179 21.05 12.58 16.67
#